data_AF-A0A4V0X7Z2-F1
#
_entry.id   AF-A0A4V0X7Z2-F1
#
_cell.length_a   1.000
_cell.length_b   1.000
_cell.length_c   1.000
_cell.angle_alpha   90.00
_cell.angle_beta   90.00
_cell.angle_gamma   90.00
#
_symmetry.space_group_name_H-M   'P 1'
#
loop_
_entity.id
_entity.type
_entity.pdbx_description
1 polymer ?
#
loop_
_entity_poly.entity_id
_entity_poly.type
_entity_poly.pdbx_seq_one_letter_code
_entity_poly.pdbx_strand_id
1 'polypeptide(L)'
;MSFAVSMLVFLGIASVIGTILKQNEPYENYIIKFGQFWFDFFEKIGLYDVYHSVWFLIILLFLVISTTLCITKNTPIILKDFLLFKDSLEEKSLLSFAHHLVLKNKKKVNLSQVIHYLKQANFKVKEKSKDNGDILIVAKKGNYQRLGYIFTHLGVVVICLGGLLDGNLIFKAQELLGYKKIETLDIPASKVQEVSRLSVANTSFRANMTLAEGSSDNVAFVRMKDGYLVQDLPFKITLKDFRINHYSTGMPKSFESDLVISDPELSQDITKTISVNHPFTYKGIAIYQSDFQDGGTKLDIKLWNLLSSNTSQKINAKIFEKVKLDKDQLTYEFNDFRKFNILHLKEGIKEKPRNVGPSVTYKIRNNSGQAREYISYQYAMPIDERSFFISGMRETPQEEFKYLKIPADQKGSIAGFMLFKAALQNKALIEAVAKKMANQSVNSDKNANVKESFENSVNKLMTLFEQGGFSNVAQNIDKNIPASEKEKAVQTYLKIIDIASTELYKNQFNLSDKELDQSRVAFIQDALNAYSDMFFYGSPYYFELTNYEQKEASGLQLTKSPGQFWVYLGSLSLVLGIFSMIYLRERKLWLLIKAKGGAILAFSSNRKNPDFEIDYKKVSQDIKKIIQ
;
A
#
# COMPACT_ATOMS: atom_id res chain seq x y z
N MET A 1 -1.37 -18.91 -36.92
CA MET A 1 -0.92 -17.62 -36.35
C MET A 1 -2.06 -16.85 -35.70
N SER A 2 -3.23 -16.70 -36.34
CA SER A 2 -4.40 -16.01 -35.76
C SER A 2 -4.78 -16.52 -34.36
N PHE A 3 -4.81 -17.84 -34.15
CA PHE A 3 -5.16 -18.44 -32.86
C PHE A 3 -4.26 -18.00 -31.69
N ALA A 4 -2.93 -18.07 -31.84
CA ALA A 4 -1.99 -17.67 -30.80
C ALA A 4 -2.06 -16.16 -30.49
N VAL A 5 -2.31 -15.33 -31.52
CA VAL A 5 -2.52 -13.89 -31.35
C VAL A 5 -3.80 -13.61 -30.57
N SER A 6 -4.91 -14.30 -30.87
CA SER A 6 -6.16 -14.17 -30.12
C SER A 6 -5.99 -14.56 -28.64
N MET A 7 -5.28 -15.65 -28.35
CA MET A 7 -5.00 -16.06 -26.97
C MET A 7 -4.14 -15.05 -26.22
N LEU A 8 -3.13 -14.47 -26.87
CA LEU A 8 -2.30 -13.42 -26.30
C LEU A 8 -3.12 -12.16 -25.97
N VAL A 9 -4.02 -11.75 -26.88
CA VAL A 9 -4.91 -10.59 -26.64
C VAL A 9 -5.81 -10.85 -25.43
N PHE A 10 -6.40 -12.05 -25.33
CA PHE A 10 -7.24 -12.42 -24.20
C PHE A 10 -6.48 -12.40 -22.87
N LEU A 11 -5.27 -12.98 -22.83
CA LEU A 11 -4.38 -12.90 -21.65
C LEU A 11 -4.00 -11.46 -21.31
N GLY A 12 -3.81 -10.60 -22.32
CA GLY A 12 -3.57 -9.18 -22.14
C GLY A 12 -4.74 -8.48 -21.43
N ILE A 13 -5.97 -8.71 -21.89
CA ILE A 13 -7.18 -8.15 -21.26
C ILE A 13 -7.33 -8.65 -19.82
N ALA A 14 -7.18 -9.95 -19.61
CA ALA A 14 -7.20 -10.56 -18.28
C ALA A 14 -6.17 -9.93 -17.34
N SER A 15 -4.95 -9.71 -17.82
CA SER A 15 -3.87 -9.10 -17.04
C SER A 15 -4.16 -7.64 -16.69
N VAL A 16 -4.81 -6.88 -17.59
CA VAL A 16 -5.25 -5.50 -17.31
C VAL A 16 -6.29 -5.48 -16.19
N ILE A 17 -7.29 -6.37 -16.24
CA ILE A 17 -8.31 -6.49 -15.19
C ILE A 17 -7.65 -6.82 -13.85
N GLY A 18 -6.73 -7.80 -13.84
CA GLY A 18 -5.97 -8.19 -12.64
C GLY A 18 -5.05 -7.09 -12.09
N THR A 19 -4.69 -6.10 -12.90
CA THR A 19 -3.91 -4.93 -12.45
C THR A 19 -4.80 -3.85 -11.83
N ILE A 20 -6.00 -3.67 -12.36
CA ILE A 20 -6.97 -2.68 -11.85
C ILE A 20 -7.58 -3.15 -10.53
N LEU A 21 -7.90 -4.43 -10.42
CA LEU A 21 -8.41 -5.03 -9.21
C LEU A 21 -7.24 -5.50 -8.35
N LYS A 22 -7.04 -4.87 -7.18
CA LYS A 22 -6.06 -5.35 -6.20
C LYS A 22 -6.28 -6.84 -5.96
N GLN A 23 -5.25 -7.67 -6.12
CA GLN A 23 -5.34 -9.13 -6.03
C GLN A 23 -5.09 -9.61 -4.60
N ASN A 24 -5.74 -10.70 -4.19
CA ASN A 24 -5.55 -11.37 -2.89
C ASN A 24 -5.75 -10.47 -1.65
N GLU A 25 -6.68 -9.51 -1.72
CA GLU A 25 -7.16 -8.79 -0.53
C GLU A 25 -8.15 -9.66 0.26
N PRO A 26 -8.35 -9.40 1.57
CA PRO A 26 -9.43 -10.01 2.34
C PRO A 26 -10.80 -9.81 1.67
N TYR A 27 -11.63 -10.85 1.69
CA TYR A 27 -12.94 -10.83 1.04
C TYR A 27 -13.86 -9.69 1.52
N GLU A 28 -13.82 -9.36 2.81
CA GLU A 28 -14.57 -8.22 3.37
C GLU A 28 -14.24 -6.90 2.65
N ASN A 29 -12.99 -6.67 2.29
CA ASN A 29 -12.59 -5.45 1.58
C ASN A 29 -13.25 -5.36 0.20
N TYR A 30 -13.40 -6.49 -0.51
CA TYR A 30 -14.10 -6.53 -1.79
C TYR A 30 -15.61 -6.32 -1.62
N ILE A 31 -16.22 -6.95 -0.60
CA ILE A 31 -17.65 -6.79 -0.30
C ILE A 31 -17.97 -5.34 0.05
N ILE A 32 -17.18 -4.69 0.90
CA ILE A 32 -17.37 -3.28 1.27
C ILE A 32 -17.27 -2.37 0.04
N LYS A 33 -16.37 -2.67 -0.90
CA LYS A 33 -16.11 -1.82 -2.07
C LYS A 33 -17.11 -2.00 -3.20
N PHE A 34 -17.57 -3.23 -3.45
CA PHE A 34 -18.37 -3.57 -4.63
C PHE A 34 -19.78 -4.07 -4.30
N GLY A 35 -20.06 -4.40 -3.03
CA GLY A 35 -21.30 -5.03 -2.59
C GLY A 35 -21.33 -6.54 -2.86
N GLN A 36 -22.23 -7.25 -2.18
CA GLN A 36 -22.32 -8.72 -2.21
C GLN A 36 -22.53 -9.28 -3.62
N PHE A 37 -23.37 -8.65 -4.45
CA PHE A 37 -23.69 -9.14 -5.78
C PHE A 37 -22.46 -9.22 -6.70
N TRP A 38 -21.71 -8.13 -6.81
CA TRP A 38 -20.48 -8.10 -7.61
C TRP A 38 -19.40 -8.96 -7.00
N PHE A 39 -19.39 -9.08 -5.66
CA PHE A 39 -18.49 -9.97 -4.97
C PHE A 39 -18.63 -11.41 -5.44
N ASP A 40 -19.84 -11.97 -5.35
CA ASP A 40 -20.13 -13.36 -5.74
C ASP A 40 -19.82 -13.61 -7.23
N PHE A 41 -20.09 -12.63 -8.10
CA PHE A 41 -19.83 -12.74 -9.53
C PHE A 41 -18.34 -12.81 -9.83
N PHE A 42 -17.54 -11.91 -9.25
CA PHE A 42 -16.09 -11.89 -9.45
C PHE A 42 -15.39 -13.09 -8.81
N GLU A 43 -15.89 -13.57 -7.67
CA GLU A 43 -15.39 -14.78 -7.02
C GLU A 43 -15.59 -16.01 -7.91
N LYS A 44 -16.80 -16.21 -8.46
CA LYS A 44 -17.11 -17.36 -9.34
C LYS A 44 -16.21 -17.44 -10.57
N ILE A 45 -15.83 -16.28 -11.13
CA ILE A 45 -14.94 -16.20 -12.30
C ILE A 45 -13.45 -16.26 -11.89
N GLY A 46 -13.14 -16.04 -10.61
CA GLY A 46 -11.77 -16.04 -10.08
C GLY A 46 -11.01 -14.75 -10.38
N LEU A 47 -11.68 -13.59 -10.41
CA LEU A 47 -11.04 -12.31 -10.74
C LEU A 47 -10.19 -11.72 -9.60
N TYR A 48 -10.39 -12.17 -8.36
CA TYR A 48 -9.57 -11.73 -7.22
C TYR A 48 -8.16 -12.35 -7.21
N ASP A 49 -7.97 -13.40 -8.01
CA ASP A 49 -6.71 -14.14 -8.16
C ASP A 49 -6.56 -14.63 -9.62
N VAL A 50 -6.59 -13.68 -10.58
CA VAL A 50 -6.62 -13.97 -12.04
C VAL A 50 -5.44 -14.83 -12.46
N TYR A 51 -4.23 -14.49 -12.00
CA TYR A 51 -2.98 -15.12 -12.44
C TYR A 51 -2.87 -16.60 -12.08
N HIS A 52 -3.61 -17.05 -11.06
CA HIS A 52 -3.67 -18.45 -10.69
C HIS A 52 -5.02 -19.09 -11.00
N SER A 53 -5.96 -18.37 -11.63
CA SER A 53 -7.26 -18.94 -12.01
C SER A 53 -7.07 -20.06 -13.05
N VAL A 54 -7.93 -21.08 -12.97
CA VAL A 54 -7.81 -22.28 -13.83
C VAL A 54 -7.91 -21.91 -15.32
N TRP A 55 -8.85 -21.02 -15.67
CA TRP A 55 -9.02 -20.59 -17.07
C TRP A 55 -7.78 -19.84 -17.59
N PHE A 56 -7.16 -18.98 -16.79
CA PHE A 56 -5.98 -18.22 -17.18
C PHE A 56 -4.81 -19.17 -17.44
N LEU A 57 -4.58 -20.13 -16.54
CA LEU A 57 -3.51 -21.12 -16.64
C LEU A 57 -3.70 -22.06 -17.83
N ILE A 58 -4.94 -22.46 -18.14
CA ILE A 58 -5.26 -23.26 -19.32
C ILE A 58 -4.90 -22.49 -20.60
N ILE A 59 -5.33 -21.23 -20.70
CA ILE A 59 -5.04 -20.40 -21.88
C ILE A 59 -3.54 -20.16 -22.03
N LEU A 60 -2.85 -19.90 -20.91
CA LEU A 60 -1.39 -19.75 -20.87
C LEU A 60 -0.69 -21.04 -21.36
N LEU A 61 -1.13 -22.20 -20.90
CA LEU A 61 -0.61 -23.50 -21.32
C LEU A 61 -0.81 -23.73 -22.83
N PHE A 62 -2.01 -23.47 -23.36
CA PHE A 62 -2.28 -23.58 -24.79
C PHE A 62 -1.43 -22.61 -25.62
N LEU A 63 -1.23 -21.39 -25.14
CA LEU A 63 -0.35 -20.42 -25.79
C LEU A 63 1.09 -20.95 -25.85
N VAL A 64 1.62 -21.47 -24.74
CA VAL A 64 2.98 -22.03 -24.67
C VAL A 64 3.12 -23.22 -25.62
N ILE A 65 2.17 -24.16 -25.63
CA ILE A 65 2.20 -25.32 -26.54
C ILE A 65 2.16 -24.87 -28.00
N SER A 66 1.22 -23.97 -28.35
CA SER A 66 1.04 -23.50 -29.73
C SER A 66 2.29 -22.76 -30.24
N THR A 67 2.84 -21.86 -29.43
CA THR A 67 4.04 -21.10 -29.78
C THR A 67 5.27 -21.99 -29.85
N THR A 68 5.41 -22.98 -28.96
CA THR A 68 6.48 -23.98 -28.99
C THR A 68 6.41 -24.81 -30.28
N LEU A 69 5.22 -25.31 -30.68
CA LEU A 69 5.05 -26.04 -31.95
C LEU A 69 5.44 -25.18 -33.17
N CYS A 70 5.11 -23.88 -33.14
CA CYS A 70 5.51 -22.94 -34.19
C CYS A 70 7.05 -22.79 -34.28
N ILE A 71 7.73 -22.69 -33.13
CA ILE A 71 9.19 -22.64 -33.06
C ILE A 71 9.78 -23.94 -33.61
N THR A 72 9.35 -25.10 -33.12
CA THR A 72 9.92 -26.40 -33.49
C THR A 72 9.75 -26.69 -34.99
N LYS A 73 8.62 -26.30 -35.59
CA LYS A 73 8.37 -26.49 -37.02
C LYS A 73 9.18 -25.54 -37.91
N ASN A 74 9.24 -24.25 -37.56
CA ASN A 74 9.77 -23.21 -38.46
C ASN A 74 11.28 -22.96 -38.26
N THR A 75 11.81 -23.15 -37.05
CA THR A 75 13.23 -22.95 -36.75
C THR A 75 14.18 -23.73 -37.67
N PRO A 76 14.01 -25.06 -37.90
CA PRO A 76 14.92 -25.80 -38.76
C PRO A 76 14.87 -25.30 -40.21
N ILE A 77 13.70 -24.90 -40.70
CA ILE A 77 13.53 -24.33 -42.05
C ILE A 77 14.26 -22.99 -42.16
N ILE A 78 14.10 -22.12 -41.17
CA ILE A 78 14.76 -20.80 -41.12
C ILE A 78 16.29 -20.96 -41.04
N LEU A 79 16.79 -21.86 -40.20
CA LEU A 79 18.22 -22.12 -40.07
C LEU A 79 18.80 -22.72 -41.36
N LYS A 80 18.08 -23.64 -42.01
CA LYS A 80 18.48 -24.20 -43.31
C LYS A 80 18.53 -23.11 -44.40
N ASP A 81 17.53 -22.24 -44.48
CA ASP A 81 17.52 -21.08 -45.40
C ASP A 81 18.62 -20.04 -45.07
N PHE A 82 18.98 -19.92 -43.78
CA PHE A 82 20.04 -19.04 -43.32
C PHE A 82 21.41 -19.52 -43.82
N LEU A 83 21.64 -20.83 -43.78
CA LEU A 83 22.88 -21.49 -44.20
C LEU A 83 22.97 -21.72 -45.72
N LEU A 84 21.86 -22.06 -46.39
CA LEU A 84 21.86 -22.40 -47.82
C LEU A 84 21.64 -21.18 -48.73
N PHE A 85 22.49 -21.03 -49.75
CA PHE A 85 22.27 -20.10 -50.86
C PHE A 85 21.37 -20.77 -51.89
N LYS A 86 20.22 -20.15 -52.25
CA LYS A 86 19.39 -20.64 -53.36
C LYS A 86 20.20 -20.50 -54.65
N ASP A 87 20.68 -21.62 -55.15
CA ASP A 87 21.73 -21.74 -56.16
C ASP A 87 21.27 -22.51 -57.41
N SER A 88 19.96 -22.59 -57.62
CA SER A 88 19.31 -23.30 -58.72
C SER A 88 18.38 -22.42 -59.58
N LEU A 89 18.49 -21.08 -59.47
CA LEU A 89 17.64 -20.19 -60.27
C LEU A 89 18.03 -20.22 -61.75
N GLU A 90 17.06 -20.52 -62.59
CA GLU A 90 17.16 -20.47 -64.05
C GLU A 90 16.91 -19.06 -64.58
N GLU A 91 17.34 -18.82 -65.81
CA GLU A 91 17.17 -17.53 -66.49
C GLU A 91 15.72 -17.03 -66.46
N LYS A 92 14.76 -17.91 -66.77
CA LYS A 92 13.32 -17.58 -66.78
C LYS A 92 12.84 -17.07 -65.41
N SER A 93 13.40 -17.59 -64.32
CA SER A 93 13.08 -17.16 -62.95
C SER A 93 13.73 -15.83 -62.59
N LEU A 94 14.88 -15.47 -63.18
CA LEU A 94 15.53 -14.18 -62.93
C LEU A 94 14.78 -13.04 -63.63
N LEU A 95 14.24 -13.30 -64.81
CA LEU A 95 13.45 -12.35 -65.58
C LEU A 95 12.06 -12.07 -64.98
N SER A 96 11.56 -12.94 -64.10
CA SER A 96 10.28 -12.74 -63.42
C SER A 96 10.38 -11.87 -62.16
N PHE A 97 11.58 -11.49 -61.72
CA PHE A 97 11.73 -10.53 -60.63
C PHE A 97 11.30 -9.13 -61.09
N ALA A 98 10.55 -8.41 -60.24
CA ALA A 98 10.15 -7.03 -60.51
C ALA A 98 11.36 -6.09 -60.72
N HIS A 99 12.47 -6.35 -60.01
CA HIS A 99 13.71 -5.58 -60.06
C HIS A 99 14.80 -6.40 -60.74
N HIS A 100 14.74 -6.47 -62.06
CA HIS A 100 15.75 -7.12 -62.87
C HIS A 100 16.34 -6.15 -63.91
N LEU A 101 17.60 -6.42 -64.29
CA LEU A 101 18.31 -5.69 -65.32
C LEU A 101 18.98 -6.69 -66.26
N VAL A 102 18.63 -6.60 -67.55
CA VAL A 102 19.28 -7.37 -68.62
C VAL A 102 20.36 -6.51 -69.26
N LEU A 103 21.60 -7.00 -69.21
CA LEU A 103 22.76 -6.36 -69.81
C LEU A 103 23.18 -7.14 -71.05
N LYS A 104 23.16 -6.48 -72.21
CA LYS A 104 23.78 -7.02 -73.43
C LYS A 104 25.27 -6.71 -73.39
N ASN A 105 26.12 -7.73 -73.26
CA ASN A 105 27.58 -7.58 -73.26
C ASN A 105 28.19 -8.49 -74.33
N LYS A 106 29.14 -7.94 -75.09
CA LYS A 106 29.92 -8.66 -76.10
C LYS A 106 31.31 -9.10 -75.59
N LYS A 107 31.76 -8.61 -74.43
CA LYS A 107 33.07 -8.89 -73.81
C LYS A 107 32.97 -9.92 -72.66
N LYS A 108 34.08 -10.59 -72.34
CA LYS A 108 34.19 -11.50 -71.18
C LYS A 108 34.14 -10.67 -69.89
N VAL A 109 33.19 -10.97 -69.00
CA VAL A 109 32.98 -10.24 -67.74
C VAL A 109 34.12 -10.53 -66.76
N ASN A 110 34.65 -9.49 -66.11
CA ASN A 110 35.65 -9.65 -65.05
C ASN A 110 34.99 -10.02 -63.71
N LEU A 111 34.89 -11.32 -63.44
CA LEU A 111 34.24 -11.87 -62.25
C LEU A 111 34.86 -11.36 -60.94
N SER A 112 36.18 -11.19 -60.89
CA SER A 112 36.89 -10.78 -59.67
C SER A 112 36.52 -9.36 -59.25
N GLN A 113 36.35 -8.43 -60.20
CA GLN A 113 35.91 -7.06 -59.95
C GLN A 113 34.47 -7.02 -59.43
N VAL A 114 33.57 -7.83 -59.98
CA VAL A 114 32.17 -7.92 -59.51
C VAL A 114 32.10 -8.48 -58.09
N ILE A 115 32.84 -9.56 -57.81
CA ILE A 115 32.89 -10.17 -56.47
C ILE A 115 33.50 -9.19 -55.46
N HIS A 116 34.56 -8.47 -55.85
CA HIS A 116 35.20 -7.46 -55.00
C HIS A 116 34.25 -6.32 -54.65
N TYR A 117 33.53 -5.76 -55.63
CA TYR A 117 32.50 -4.75 -55.39
C TYR A 117 31.41 -5.25 -54.44
N LEU A 118 30.88 -6.46 -54.65
CA LEU A 118 29.85 -7.04 -53.79
C LEU A 118 30.35 -7.25 -52.35
N LYS A 119 31.61 -7.67 -52.17
CA LYS A 119 32.23 -7.77 -50.85
C LYS A 119 32.40 -6.40 -50.18
N GLN A 120 32.84 -5.37 -50.92
CA GLN A 120 32.92 -3.99 -50.40
C GLN A 120 31.54 -3.43 -50.00
N ALA A 121 30.49 -3.80 -50.74
CA ALA A 121 29.11 -3.46 -50.40
C ALA A 121 28.52 -4.28 -49.24
N ASN A 122 29.33 -5.09 -48.54
CA ASN A 122 29.00 -5.97 -47.42
C ASN A 122 28.03 -7.12 -47.78
N PHE A 123 28.09 -7.63 -49.01
CA PHE A 123 27.40 -8.87 -49.37
C PHE A 123 28.27 -10.09 -49.10
N LYS A 124 27.66 -11.14 -48.56
CA LYS A 124 28.21 -12.50 -48.58
C LYS A 124 27.93 -13.09 -49.97
N VAL A 125 28.98 -13.49 -50.68
CA VAL A 125 28.91 -13.88 -52.10
C VAL A 125 29.29 -15.35 -52.25
N LYS A 126 28.56 -16.09 -53.09
CA LYS A 126 28.89 -17.45 -53.53
C LYS A 126 28.76 -17.54 -55.05
N GLU A 127 29.75 -18.15 -55.68
CA GLU A 127 29.78 -18.41 -57.13
C GLU A 127 29.39 -19.87 -57.40
N LYS A 128 28.68 -20.10 -58.50
CA LYS A 128 28.37 -21.44 -59.01
C LYS A 128 28.39 -21.46 -60.54
N SER A 129 29.23 -22.32 -61.09
CA SER A 129 29.24 -22.64 -62.52
C SER A 129 28.10 -23.61 -62.85
N LYS A 130 27.40 -23.37 -63.95
CA LYS A 130 26.35 -24.25 -64.48
C LYS A 130 26.89 -25.12 -65.62
N ASP A 131 26.26 -26.25 -65.88
CA ASP A 131 26.69 -27.23 -66.89
C ASP A 131 26.67 -26.67 -68.33
N ASN A 132 25.87 -25.62 -68.57
CA ASN A 132 25.79 -24.91 -69.85
C ASN A 132 26.88 -23.83 -70.03
N GLY A 133 27.83 -23.72 -69.09
CA GLY A 133 28.92 -22.73 -69.08
C GLY A 133 28.57 -21.38 -68.49
N ASP A 134 27.33 -21.17 -68.03
CA ASP A 134 26.93 -19.93 -67.36
C ASP A 134 27.45 -19.86 -65.92
N ILE A 135 27.66 -18.66 -65.40
CA ILE A 135 28.11 -18.43 -64.03
C ILE A 135 27.05 -17.67 -63.26
N LEU A 136 26.57 -18.25 -62.16
CA LEU A 136 25.62 -17.62 -61.24
C LEU A 136 26.35 -17.12 -59.99
N ILE A 137 26.32 -15.81 -59.77
CA ILE A 137 26.76 -15.18 -58.54
C ILE A 137 25.55 -14.92 -57.66
N VAL A 138 25.55 -15.48 -56.45
CA VAL A 138 24.51 -15.25 -55.44
C VAL A 138 25.10 -14.42 -54.31
N ALA A 139 24.49 -13.28 -54.02
CA ALA A 139 24.92 -12.37 -52.98
C ALA A 139 23.78 -12.10 -51.99
N LYS A 140 24.08 -12.16 -50.68
CA LYS A 140 23.13 -11.92 -49.59
C LYS A 140 23.69 -10.92 -48.57
N LYS A 141 22.85 -10.02 -48.07
CA LYS A 141 23.15 -9.07 -46.99
C LYS A 141 21.98 -9.01 -46.00
N GLY A 142 22.27 -8.89 -44.70
CA GLY A 142 21.25 -8.68 -43.66
C GLY A 142 20.31 -9.86 -43.37
N ASN A 143 20.78 -11.12 -43.50
CA ASN A 143 19.97 -12.33 -43.31
C ASN A 143 19.53 -12.61 -41.85
N TYR A 144 19.97 -11.80 -40.88
CA TYR A 144 19.65 -11.97 -39.46
C TYR A 144 18.20 -11.63 -39.10
N GLN A 145 17.47 -10.93 -39.98
CA GLN A 145 16.08 -10.54 -39.76
C GLN A 145 15.15 -11.72 -39.45
N ARG A 146 15.40 -12.89 -40.07
CA ARG A 146 14.58 -14.10 -39.86
C ARG A 146 14.79 -14.75 -38.49
N LEU A 147 15.93 -14.49 -37.84
CA LEU A 147 16.15 -14.93 -36.45
C LEU A 147 15.22 -14.17 -35.49
N GLY A 148 14.76 -12.98 -35.87
CA GLY A 148 13.83 -12.21 -35.06
C GLY A 148 12.53 -12.94 -34.76
N TYR A 149 12.02 -13.73 -35.72
CA TYR A 149 10.87 -14.61 -35.51
C TYR A 149 11.11 -15.60 -34.36
N ILE A 150 12.29 -16.25 -34.35
CA ILE A 150 12.69 -17.24 -33.35
C ILE A 150 12.79 -16.57 -31.98
N PHE A 151 13.53 -15.46 -31.89
CA PHE A 151 13.72 -14.73 -30.64
C PHE A 151 12.42 -14.22 -30.03
N THR A 152 11.49 -13.72 -30.83
CA THR A 152 10.19 -13.27 -30.31
C THR A 152 9.35 -14.41 -29.78
N HIS A 153 9.23 -15.53 -30.51
CA HIS A 153 8.43 -16.67 -30.04
C HIS A 153 9.09 -17.35 -28.84
N LEU A 154 10.41 -17.53 -28.87
CA LEU A 154 11.17 -18.05 -27.74
C LEU A 154 11.03 -17.14 -26.52
N GLY A 155 11.09 -15.82 -26.71
CA GLY A 155 10.88 -14.84 -25.65
C GLY A 155 9.53 -15.01 -24.96
N VAL A 156 8.44 -15.12 -25.74
CA VAL A 156 7.09 -15.38 -25.20
C VAL A 156 7.05 -16.69 -24.41
N VAL A 157 7.56 -17.80 -24.97
CA VAL A 157 7.57 -19.10 -24.29
C VAL A 157 8.34 -19.03 -22.98
N VAL A 158 9.53 -18.42 -22.99
CA VAL A 158 10.39 -18.30 -21.80
C VAL A 158 9.74 -17.42 -20.72
N ILE A 159 9.09 -16.31 -21.10
CA ILE A 159 8.34 -15.47 -20.15
C ILE A 159 7.20 -16.27 -19.53
N CYS A 160 6.40 -16.98 -20.33
CA CYS A 160 5.28 -17.76 -19.84
C CYS A 160 5.75 -18.90 -18.91
N LEU A 161 6.83 -19.60 -19.26
CA LEU A 161 7.42 -20.62 -18.38
C LEU A 161 7.96 -20.01 -17.08
N GLY A 162 8.61 -18.85 -17.13
CA GLY A 162 9.02 -18.11 -15.94
C GLY A 162 7.83 -17.78 -15.03
N GLY A 163 6.74 -17.26 -15.59
CA GLY A 163 5.51 -17.00 -14.84
C GLY A 163 4.89 -18.26 -14.22
N LEU A 164 4.93 -19.40 -14.92
CA LEU A 164 4.47 -20.69 -14.39
C LEU A 164 5.35 -21.18 -13.22
N LEU A 165 6.66 -20.94 -13.26
CA LEU A 165 7.60 -21.28 -12.18
C LEU A 165 7.39 -20.45 -10.92
N ASP A 166 6.99 -19.18 -11.07
CA ASP A 166 6.66 -18.30 -9.95
C ASP A 166 5.23 -18.54 -9.42
N GLY A 167 4.36 -19.16 -10.22
CA GLY A 167 2.97 -19.41 -9.87
C GLY A 167 2.74 -20.55 -8.88
N ASN A 168 1.64 -20.48 -8.14
CA ASN A 168 1.23 -21.46 -7.13
C ASN A 168 0.57 -22.73 -7.70
N LEU A 169 0.98 -23.21 -8.88
CA LEU A 169 0.35 -24.37 -9.54
C LEU A 169 0.41 -25.64 -8.71
N ILE A 170 1.58 -25.94 -8.15
CA ILE A 170 1.81 -27.11 -7.31
C ILE A 170 0.89 -27.04 -6.09
N PHE A 171 0.83 -25.87 -5.45
CA PHE A 171 -0.07 -25.64 -4.32
C PHE A 171 -1.54 -25.82 -4.71
N LYS A 172 -2.02 -25.22 -5.81
CA LYS A 172 -3.42 -25.37 -6.22
C LYS A 172 -3.80 -26.82 -6.52
N ALA A 173 -2.88 -27.59 -7.10
CA ALA A 173 -3.07 -29.03 -7.26
C ALA A 173 -3.19 -29.74 -5.90
N GLN A 174 -2.35 -29.38 -4.92
CA GLN A 174 -2.41 -29.91 -3.55
C GLN A 174 -3.70 -29.48 -2.82
N GLU A 175 -4.18 -28.25 -3.01
CA GLU A 175 -5.45 -27.75 -2.47
C GLU A 175 -6.64 -28.52 -3.06
N LEU A 176 -6.67 -28.70 -4.38
CA LEU A 176 -7.73 -29.46 -5.07
C LEU A 176 -7.78 -30.94 -4.67
N LEU A 177 -6.61 -31.55 -4.43
CA LEU A 177 -6.51 -32.93 -3.96
C LEU A 177 -6.74 -33.08 -2.45
N GLY A 178 -6.93 -31.96 -1.72
CA GLY A 178 -7.17 -31.95 -0.28
C GLY A 178 -5.92 -32.16 0.59
N TYR A 179 -4.71 -32.14 0.01
CA TYR A 179 -3.45 -32.27 0.76
C TYR A 179 -3.05 -30.99 1.49
N LYS A 180 -3.54 -29.83 1.03
CA LYS A 180 -3.33 -28.53 1.68
C LYS A 180 -4.66 -27.81 1.84
N LYS A 181 -4.80 -27.07 2.94
CA LYS A 181 -6.00 -26.29 3.27
C LYS A 181 -5.59 -24.90 3.74
N ILE A 182 -6.39 -23.90 3.37
CA ILE A 182 -6.22 -22.53 3.86
C ILE A 182 -6.71 -22.48 5.32
N GLU A 183 -5.91 -21.87 6.19
CA GLU A 183 -6.30 -21.60 7.57
C GLU A 183 -7.07 -20.29 7.63
N THR A 184 -8.22 -20.30 8.31
CA THR A 184 -9.08 -19.11 8.47
C THR A 184 -9.18 -18.67 9.94
N LEU A 185 -8.69 -19.49 10.87
CA LEU A 185 -8.65 -19.14 12.28
C LEU A 185 -7.46 -18.24 12.58
N ASP A 186 -7.72 -17.21 13.38
CA ASP A 186 -6.68 -16.35 13.96
C ASP A 186 -6.04 -17.07 15.16
N ILE A 187 -5.03 -17.90 14.88
CA ILE A 187 -4.30 -18.70 15.86
C ILE A 187 -2.79 -18.46 15.72
N PRO A 188 -2.02 -18.59 16.82
CA PRO A 188 -0.56 -18.51 16.75
C PRO A 188 0.01 -19.52 15.75
N ALA A 189 1.04 -19.12 15.00
CA ALA A 189 1.67 -19.97 13.99
C ALA A 189 2.12 -21.34 14.52
N SER A 190 2.48 -21.44 15.80
CA SER A 190 2.85 -22.72 16.45
C SER A 190 1.69 -23.70 16.59
N LYS A 191 0.44 -23.23 16.56
CA LYS A 191 -0.79 -24.04 16.63
C LYS A 191 -1.38 -24.36 15.25
N VAL A 192 -0.86 -23.76 14.18
CA VAL A 192 -1.32 -24.02 12.81
C VAL A 192 -0.92 -25.43 12.39
N GLN A 193 -1.90 -26.19 11.91
CA GLN A 193 -1.72 -27.58 11.49
C GLN A 193 -0.86 -27.70 10.23
N GLU A 194 -0.13 -28.81 10.08
CA GLU A 194 0.75 -29.11 8.93
C GLU A 194 0.04 -29.04 7.56
N VAL A 195 -1.27 -29.30 7.52
CA VAL A 195 -2.09 -29.17 6.30
C VAL A 195 -2.16 -27.72 5.79
N SER A 196 -1.94 -26.73 6.67
CA SER A 196 -1.94 -25.31 6.35
C SER A 196 -0.53 -24.70 6.35
N ARG A 197 0.52 -25.53 6.51
CA ARG A 197 1.93 -25.11 6.43
C ARG A 197 2.53 -25.46 5.08
N LEU A 198 3.38 -24.59 4.54
CA LEU A 198 4.19 -24.80 3.35
C LEU A 198 5.63 -25.05 3.79
N SER A 199 6.18 -26.16 3.32
CA SER A 199 7.55 -26.55 3.65
C SER A 199 8.59 -25.59 3.07
N VAL A 200 9.81 -25.62 3.62
CA VAL A 200 10.99 -24.91 3.09
C VAL A 200 11.31 -25.26 1.63
N ALA A 201 10.93 -26.47 1.19
CA ALA A 201 11.12 -26.93 -0.18
C ALA A 201 10.17 -26.27 -1.20
N ASN A 202 9.22 -25.44 -0.75
CA ASN A 202 8.34 -24.72 -1.64
C ASN A 202 9.14 -23.89 -2.65
N THR A 203 8.78 -24.01 -3.94
CA THR A 203 9.59 -23.51 -5.06
C THR A 203 9.43 -22.01 -5.25
N SER A 204 8.23 -21.50 -5.03
CA SER A 204 7.91 -20.07 -5.11
C SER A 204 6.90 -19.68 -4.03
N PHE A 205 7.05 -18.46 -3.50
CA PHE A 205 6.07 -17.87 -2.60
C PHE A 205 6.27 -16.36 -2.49
N ARG A 206 5.21 -15.68 -2.07
CA ARG A 206 5.24 -14.32 -1.57
C ARG A 206 4.51 -14.29 -0.23
N ALA A 207 5.27 -14.10 0.84
CA ALA A 207 4.78 -14.18 2.21
C ALA A 207 5.11 -12.88 2.95
N ASN A 208 4.30 -12.54 3.95
CA ASN A 208 4.51 -11.39 4.82
C ASN A 208 4.86 -11.87 6.23
N MET A 209 5.76 -11.17 6.90
CA MET A 209 6.18 -11.43 8.26
C MET A 209 6.29 -10.10 8.99
N THR A 210 5.71 -10.00 10.18
CA THR A 210 5.83 -8.81 11.02
C THR A 210 6.69 -9.16 12.22
N LEU A 211 7.80 -8.45 12.40
CA LEU A 211 8.70 -8.62 13.54
C LEU A 211 8.73 -7.35 14.36
N ALA A 212 8.51 -7.45 15.68
CA ALA A 212 8.75 -6.37 16.61
C ALA A 212 10.24 -6.27 16.93
N GLU A 213 10.71 -5.09 17.34
CA GLU A 213 12.10 -4.90 17.75
C GLU A 213 12.51 -5.85 18.89
N GLY A 214 13.61 -6.56 18.67
CA GLY A 214 14.12 -7.63 19.53
C GLY A 214 13.41 -8.97 19.36
N SER A 215 12.38 -9.06 18.51
CA SER A 215 11.68 -10.31 18.20
C SER A 215 12.28 -11.00 16.99
N SER A 216 11.95 -12.29 16.87
CA SER A 216 12.55 -13.15 15.87
C SER A 216 11.61 -14.27 15.48
N ASP A 217 11.58 -14.63 14.20
CA ASP A 217 10.72 -15.69 13.69
C ASP A 217 11.38 -16.40 12.50
N ASN A 218 10.93 -17.61 12.21
CA ASN A 218 11.32 -18.42 11.05
C ASN A 218 10.10 -18.82 10.21
N VAL A 219 8.94 -18.20 10.43
CA VAL A 219 7.75 -18.38 9.62
C VAL A 219 7.28 -17.07 9.01
N ALA A 220 6.65 -17.16 7.84
CA ALA A 220 5.98 -16.05 7.18
C ALA A 220 4.60 -16.48 6.69
N PHE A 221 3.69 -15.53 6.44
CA PHE A 221 2.30 -15.79 6.10
C PHE A 221 2.01 -15.47 4.64
N VAL A 222 1.55 -16.47 3.88
CA VAL A 222 1.02 -16.29 2.52
C VAL A 222 -0.47 -15.99 2.64
N ARG A 223 -0.89 -14.76 2.34
CA ARG A 223 -2.31 -14.37 2.37
C ARG A 223 -3.07 -15.01 1.20
N MET A 224 -4.21 -15.63 1.48
CA MET A 224 -5.00 -16.37 0.50
C MET A 224 -6.50 -16.22 0.81
N LYS A 225 -7.28 -15.62 -0.11
CA LYS A 225 -8.74 -15.45 0.04
C LYS A 225 -9.12 -14.77 1.36
N ASP A 226 -9.83 -15.47 2.24
CA ASP A 226 -10.27 -15.10 3.58
C ASP A 226 -9.33 -15.61 4.70
N GLY A 227 -8.21 -16.24 4.35
CA GLY A 227 -7.28 -16.85 5.29
C GLY A 227 -5.82 -16.74 4.90
N TYR A 228 -5.02 -17.70 5.36
CA TYR A 228 -3.57 -17.73 5.15
C TYR A 228 -3.00 -19.15 5.13
N LEU A 229 -1.75 -19.24 4.68
CA LEU A 229 -0.87 -20.38 4.86
C LEU A 229 0.41 -19.93 5.55
N VAL A 230 1.00 -20.83 6.33
CA VAL A 230 2.28 -20.56 7.02
C VAL A 230 3.42 -21.12 6.19
N GLN A 231 4.31 -20.27 5.69
CA GLN A 231 5.53 -20.66 5.00
C GLN A 231 6.68 -20.76 6.00
N ASP A 232 7.21 -21.96 6.18
CA ASP A 232 8.42 -22.18 6.99
C ASP A 232 9.68 -21.74 6.22
N LEU A 233 10.63 -21.14 6.92
CA LEU A 233 11.89 -20.62 6.35
C LEU A 233 13.08 -21.49 6.78
N PRO A 234 14.14 -21.59 5.95
CA PRO A 234 15.35 -22.34 6.29
C PRO A 234 16.23 -21.66 7.34
N PHE A 235 15.92 -20.42 7.72
CA PHE A 235 16.69 -19.59 8.63
C PHE A 235 15.74 -18.73 9.46
N LYS A 236 16.25 -18.22 10.58
CA LYS A 236 15.53 -17.34 11.48
C LYS A 236 15.90 -15.88 11.20
N ILE A 237 14.92 -14.99 11.21
CA ILE A 237 15.10 -13.56 11.01
C ILE A 237 14.80 -12.87 12.34
N THR A 238 15.71 -12.03 12.80
CA THR A 238 15.53 -11.19 13.99
C THR A 238 15.57 -9.73 13.60
N LEU A 239 14.61 -8.94 14.06
CA LEU A 239 14.66 -7.49 13.92
C LEU A 239 15.40 -6.90 15.11
N LYS A 240 16.55 -6.25 14.86
CA LYS A 240 17.30 -5.55 15.91
C LYS A 240 16.74 -4.16 16.19
N ASP A 241 16.51 -3.40 15.12
CA ASP A 241 16.12 -1.99 15.16
C ASP A 241 15.33 -1.65 13.90
N PHE A 242 14.30 -0.83 14.03
CA PHE A 242 13.62 -0.19 12.92
C PHE A 242 13.68 1.33 13.09
N ARG A 243 14.15 2.02 12.05
CA ARG A 243 14.32 3.47 12.11
C ARG A 243 13.82 4.16 10.86
N ILE A 244 13.26 5.35 11.09
CA ILE A 244 12.84 6.27 10.03
C ILE A 244 13.82 7.45 10.02
N ASN A 245 14.67 7.50 9.02
CA ASN A 245 15.52 8.66 8.80
C ASN A 245 14.67 9.77 8.16
N HIS A 246 14.83 11.01 8.63
CA HIS A 246 14.10 12.16 8.10
C HIS A 246 15.05 13.17 7.46
N TYR A 247 14.57 13.93 6.47
CA TYR A 247 15.25 15.13 6.02
C TYR A 247 15.19 16.23 7.09
N SER A 248 16.02 17.27 6.96
CA SER A 248 15.95 18.45 7.83
C SER A 248 14.58 19.15 7.82
N THR A 249 13.77 18.91 6.79
CA THR A 249 12.39 19.38 6.66
C THR A 249 11.38 18.60 7.50
N GLY A 250 11.78 17.49 8.12
CA GLY A 250 10.90 16.58 8.86
C GLY A 250 10.15 15.57 8.00
N MET A 251 10.40 15.51 6.68
CA MET A 251 9.83 14.48 5.80
C MET A 251 10.62 13.17 5.91
N PRO A 252 9.97 11.99 5.98
CA PRO A 252 10.67 10.70 5.93
C PRO A 252 11.54 10.57 4.68
N LYS A 253 12.79 10.17 4.88
CA LYS A 253 13.82 9.94 3.86
C LYS A 253 14.00 8.46 3.55
N SER A 254 14.10 7.62 4.58
CA SER A 254 14.20 6.17 4.44
C SER A 254 13.58 5.46 5.64
N PHE A 255 13.05 4.27 5.38
CA PHE A 255 12.60 3.32 6.38
C PHE A 255 13.58 2.16 6.34
N GLU A 256 14.25 1.90 7.46
CA GLU A 256 15.36 0.97 7.54
C GLU A 256 15.12 -0.07 8.63
N SER A 257 15.39 -1.33 8.30
CA SER A 257 15.31 -2.45 9.22
C SER A 257 16.66 -3.11 9.35
N ASP A 258 17.21 -3.16 10.57
CA ASP A 258 18.43 -3.90 10.86
C ASP A 258 18.06 -5.35 11.19
N LEU A 259 18.39 -6.25 10.27
CA LEU A 259 18.07 -7.67 10.37
C LEU A 259 19.28 -8.50 10.75
N VAL A 260 19.04 -9.54 11.53
CA VAL A 260 19.99 -10.62 11.78
C VAL A 260 19.40 -11.91 11.24
N ILE A 261 20.16 -12.56 10.37
CA ILE A 261 19.81 -13.85 9.80
C ILE A 261 20.65 -14.92 10.49
N SER A 262 19.96 -15.81 11.21
CA SER A 262 20.55 -16.96 11.88
C SER A 262 20.19 -18.22 11.10
N ASP A 263 21.17 -18.76 10.38
CA ASP A 263 21.04 -20.00 9.62
C ASP A 263 21.71 -21.15 10.40
N PRO A 264 21.02 -22.27 10.68
CA PRO A 264 21.61 -23.42 11.37
C PRO A 264 22.86 -24.00 10.70
N GLU A 265 23.05 -23.77 9.39
CA GLU A 265 24.22 -24.23 8.63
C GLU A 265 25.44 -23.30 8.75
N LEU A 266 25.27 -22.08 9.30
CA LEU A 266 26.34 -21.11 9.46
C LEU A 266 26.79 -21.03 10.92
N SER A 267 28.11 -20.90 11.12
CA SER A 267 28.70 -20.69 12.45
C SER A 267 28.54 -19.26 12.98
N GLN A 268 28.19 -18.30 12.12
CA GLN A 268 28.02 -16.89 12.47
C GLN A 268 26.79 -16.30 11.79
N ASP A 269 26.09 -15.46 12.54
CA ASP A 269 24.92 -14.73 12.05
C ASP A 269 25.30 -13.66 11.00
N ILE A 270 24.43 -13.47 10.02
CA ILE A 270 24.57 -12.41 9.02
C ILE A 270 23.76 -11.20 9.48
N THR A 271 24.42 -10.08 9.73
CA THR A 271 23.73 -8.80 10.01
C THR A 271 23.62 -7.97 8.74
N LYS A 272 22.42 -7.47 8.43
CA LYS A 272 22.18 -6.64 7.25
C LYS A 272 21.08 -5.61 7.50
N THR A 273 21.36 -4.36 7.13
CA THR A 273 20.34 -3.32 7.01
C THR A 273 19.67 -3.39 5.65
N ILE A 274 18.34 -3.42 5.63
CA ILE A 274 17.53 -3.27 4.42
C ILE A 274 16.72 -1.97 4.48
N SER A 275 16.30 -1.48 3.31
CA SER A 275 15.41 -0.33 3.21
C SER A 275 14.43 -0.49 2.05
N VAL A 276 13.43 0.39 1.97
CA VAL A 276 12.48 0.42 0.85
C VAL A 276 13.24 0.38 -0.49
N ASN A 277 12.85 -0.54 -1.38
CA ASN A 277 13.48 -0.80 -2.69
C ASN A 277 14.91 -1.37 -2.67
N HIS A 278 15.50 -1.61 -1.48
CA HIS A 278 16.82 -2.21 -1.34
C HIS A 278 16.73 -3.50 -0.50
N PRO A 279 16.23 -4.61 -1.10
CA PRO A 279 16.07 -5.87 -0.39
C PRO A 279 17.41 -6.57 -0.14
N PHE A 280 17.42 -7.46 0.84
CA PHE A 280 18.49 -8.44 1.03
C PHE A 280 18.03 -9.80 0.53
N THR A 281 18.85 -10.49 -0.27
CA THR A 281 18.53 -11.82 -0.79
C THR A 281 19.46 -12.87 -0.17
N TYR A 282 18.87 -13.91 0.42
CA TYR A 282 19.59 -15.02 1.03
C TYR A 282 18.88 -16.34 0.73
N LYS A 283 19.63 -17.38 0.33
CA LYS A 283 19.11 -18.69 -0.13
C LYS A 283 17.95 -18.59 -1.15
N GLY A 284 18.02 -17.61 -2.05
CA GLY A 284 16.99 -17.35 -3.08
C GLY A 284 15.70 -16.70 -2.56
N ILE A 285 15.67 -16.28 -1.29
CA ILE A 285 14.57 -15.54 -0.67
C ILE A 285 14.99 -14.08 -0.56
N ALA A 286 14.28 -13.20 -1.25
CA ALA A 286 14.43 -11.75 -1.15
C ALA A 286 13.55 -11.22 0.00
N ILE A 287 14.16 -10.47 0.91
CA ILE A 287 13.53 -9.88 2.09
C ILE A 287 13.43 -8.37 1.84
N TYR A 288 12.20 -7.90 1.67
CA TYR A 288 11.87 -6.49 1.44
C TYR A 288 11.34 -5.87 2.73
N GLN A 289 11.72 -4.63 3.00
CA GLN A 289 10.97 -3.78 3.93
C GLN A 289 9.74 -3.28 3.17
N SER A 290 8.55 -3.73 3.59
CA SER A 290 7.29 -3.46 2.90
C SER A 290 6.35 -2.59 3.72
N ASP A 291 6.41 -2.68 5.05
CA ASP A 291 5.53 -1.94 5.95
C ASP A 291 6.18 -1.73 7.32
N PHE A 292 5.52 -0.97 8.19
CA PHE A 292 5.86 -0.87 9.61
C PHE A 292 4.60 -0.57 10.44
N GLN A 293 4.64 -0.94 11.70
CA GLN A 293 3.57 -0.69 12.66
C GLN A 293 4.16 -0.63 14.07
N ASP A 294 3.36 -0.27 15.06
CA ASP A 294 3.79 -0.37 16.46
C ASP A 294 4.21 -1.82 16.79
N GLY A 295 5.25 -1.99 17.60
CA GLY A 295 5.84 -3.27 18.01
C GLY A 295 5.42 -3.73 19.40
N GLY A 296 4.38 -3.13 19.96
CA GLY A 296 4.00 -3.31 21.36
C GLY A 296 4.71 -2.30 22.26
N THR A 297 4.57 -1.02 21.94
CA THR A 297 4.98 0.11 22.80
C THR A 297 4.35 -0.06 24.18
N LYS A 298 5.18 0.11 25.23
CA LYS A 298 4.69 0.09 26.61
C LYS A 298 4.21 1.48 27.00
N LEU A 299 3.10 1.54 27.72
CA LEU A 299 2.41 2.77 28.11
C LEU A 299 2.21 2.79 29.63
N ASP A 300 2.67 3.87 30.28
CA ASP A 300 2.35 4.17 31.67
C ASP A 300 1.22 5.20 31.68
N ILE A 301 0.04 4.79 32.14
CA ILE A 301 -1.20 5.54 31.94
C ILE A 301 -1.78 5.96 33.28
N LYS A 302 -2.31 7.19 33.32
CA LYS A 302 -3.15 7.69 34.40
C LYS A 302 -4.58 7.86 33.89
N LEU A 303 -5.50 7.16 34.53
CA LEU A 303 -6.93 7.27 34.28
C LEU A 303 -7.55 8.21 35.31
N TRP A 304 -8.10 9.33 34.86
CA TRP A 304 -8.82 10.28 35.71
C TRP A 304 -10.30 9.98 35.71
N ASN A 305 -10.92 9.86 36.88
CA ASN A 305 -12.35 9.67 36.96
C ASN A 305 -13.11 10.97 36.65
N LEU A 306 -13.90 10.96 35.58
CA LEU A 306 -14.73 12.09 35.16
C LEU A 306 -16.02 12.18 35.99
N LEU A 307 -16.60 11.06 36.42
CA LEU A 307 -17.91 11.03 37.07
C LEU A 307 -17.85 11.14 38.60
N SER A 308 -16.74 10.77 39.25
CA SER A 308 -16.59 10.81 40.71
C SER A 308 -15.52 11.81 41.19
N SER A 309 -15.52 12.09 42.50
CA SER A 309 -14.62 13.04 43.14
C SER A 309 -13.17 12.53 43.18
N ASN A 310 -12.37 13.06 42.24
CA ASN A 310 -10.91 13.15 42.22
C ASN A 310 -10.10 11.88 42.52
N THR A 311 -10.60 10.71 42.13
CA THR A 311 -9.78 9.49 42.12
C THR A 311 -9.12 9.34 40.75
N SER A 312 -7.80 9.13 40.75
CA SER A 312 -7.08 8.67 39.57
C SER A 312 -6.47 7.30 39.87
N GLN A 313 -6.39 6.45 38.85
CA GLN A 313 -5.74 5.16 38.94
C GLN A 313 -4.65 5.07 37.88
N LYS A 314 -3.53 4.43 38.23
CA LYS A 314 -2.46 4.17 37.28
C LYS A 314 -2.58 2.77 36.74
N ILE A 315 -2.39 2.61 35.44
CA ILE A 315 -2.32 1.31 34.78
C ILE A 315 -1.11 1.27 33.86
N ASN A 316 -0.53 0.08 33.73
CA ASN A 316 0.47 -0.19 32.72
C ASN A 316 -0.21 -0.96 31.60
N ALA A 317 0.08 -0.59 30.36
CA ALA A 317 -0.46 -1.27 29.21
C ALA A 317 0.60 -1.42 28.13
N LYS A 318 0.28 -2.21 27.12
CA LYS A 318 1.07 -2.37 25.93
C LYS A 318 0.16 -2.37 24.72
N ILE A 319 0.61 -1.79 23.61
CA ILE A 319 -0.13 -1.85 22.35
C ILE A 319 -0.33 -3.33 21.94
N PHE A 320 -1.52 -3.62 21.41
CA PHE A 320 -2.07 -4.94 21.09
C PHE A 320 -2.40 -5.84 22.29
N GLU A 321 -2.32 -5.33 23.52
CA GLU A 321 -2.76 -6.05 24.72
C GLU A 321 -4.07 -5.47 25.28
N LYS A 322 -4.75 -6.29 26.08
CA LYS A 322 -6.01 -5.93 26.76
C LYS A 322 -5.77 -5.76 28.25
N VAL A 323 -6.32 -4.69 28.83
CA VAL A 323 -6.28 -4.42 30.27
C VAL A 323 -7.72 -4.37 30.81
N LYS A 324 -8.04 -5.25 31.75
CA LYS A 324 -9.36 -5.28 32.40
C LYS A 324 -9.33 -4.49 33.71
N LEU A 325 -10.31 -3.61 33.91
CA LEU A 325 -10.53 -2.90 35.16
C LEU A 325 -11.67 -3.56 35.93
N ASP A 326 -11.36 -4.18 37.06
CA ASP A 326 -12.32 -5.02 37.79
C ASP A 326 -13.48 -4.23 38.40
N LYS A 327 -13.24 -2.99 38.85
CA LYS A 327 -14.26 -2.17 39.52
C LYS A 327 -15.44 -1.81 38.60
N ASP A 328 -15.16 -1.52 37.34
CA ASP A 328 -16.16 -1.03 36.38
C ASP A 328 -16.47 -2.06 35.27
N GLN A 329 -15.87 -3.25 35.35
CA GLN A 329 -15.98 -4.31 34.34
C GLN A 329 -15.66 -3.84 32.91
N LEU A 330 -14.77 -2.84 32.78
CA LEU A 330 -14.35 -2.30 31.49
C LEU A 330 -13.09 -3.01 31.01
N THR A 331 -13.00 -3.29 29.72
CA THR A 331 -11.79 -3.81 29.08
C THR A 331 -11.26 -2.77 28.11
N TYR A 332 -10.02 -2.34 28.32
CA TYR A 332 -9.27 -1.49 27.41
C TYR A 332 -8.52 -2.38 26.42
N GLU A 333 -8.65 -2.09 25.13
CA GLU A 333 -7.91 -2.74 24.05
C GLU A 333 -7.06 -1.63 23.41
N PHE A 334 -5.74 -1.68 23.56
CA PHE A 334 -4.84 -0.65 23.03
C PHE A 334 -4.42 -1.02 21.62
N ASN A 335 -4.71 -0.15 20.64
CA ASN A 335 -4.62 -0.51 19.23
C ASN A 335 -3.42 0.09 18.52
N ASP A 336 -3.10 1.35 18.81
CA ASP A 336 -2.05 2.08 18.10
C ASP A 336 -1.43 3.16 19.00
N PHE A 337 -0.13 3.41 18.82
CA PHE A 337 0.60 4.52 19.41
C PHE A 337 1.31 5.28 18.29
N ARG A 338 1.07 6.59 18.23
CA ARG A 338 1.78 7.47 17.29
C ARG A 338 2.52 8.52 18.07
N LYS A 339 3.84 8.50 18.00
CA LYS A 339 4.68 9.51 18.64
C LYS A 339 4.50 10.91 18.05
N PHE A 340 4.24 10.98 16.74
CA PHE A 340 4.10 12.23 16.00
C PHE A 340 2.77 12.26 15.27
N ASN A 341 2.00 13.34 15.44
CA ASN A 341 0.72 13.54 14.78
C ASN A 341 0.73 14.90 14.08
N ILE A 342 0.69 14.91 12.75
CA ILE A 342 0.80 16.13 11.94
C ILE A 342 -0.62 16.57 11.56
N LEU A 343 -1.14 17.62 12.21
CA LEU A 343 -2.52 18.10 12.04
C LEU A 343 -2.59 19.56 11.57
N HIS A 344 -3.69 19.90 10.91
CA HIS A 344 -4.09 21.28 10.66
C HIS A 344 -5.03 21.73 11.78
N LEU A 345 -4.62 22.74 12.56
CA LEU A 345 -5.38 23.19 13.74
C LEU A 345 -6.43 24.27 13.42
N LYS A 346 -6.36 24.90 12.24
CA LYS A 346 -7.31 25.92 11.79
C LYS A 346 -7.91 25.51 10.45
N GLU A 347 -9.23 25.50 10.37
CA GLU A 347 -9.96 25.21 9.15
C GLU A 347 -9.97 26.44 8.23
N GLY A 348 -9.78 26.27 6.92
CA GLY A 348 -9.86 27.34 5.93
C GLY A 348 -8.62 28.23 5.75
N ILE A 349 -7.59 28.12 6.59
CA ILE A 349 -6.30 28.82 6.42
C ILE A 349 -5.25 27.83 5.93
N LYS A 350 -4.47 28.18 4.89
CA LYS A 350 -3.29 27.40 4.43
C LYS A 350 -2.14 27.51 5.44
N GLU A 351 -2.35 27.03 6.65
CA GLU A 351 -1.28 26.92 7.64
C GLU A 351 -0.53 25.60 7.45
N LYS A 352 0.79 25.63 7.65
CA LYS A 352 1.59 24.40 7.64
C LYS A 352 1.11 23.50 8.78
N PRO A 353 0.91 22.20 8.53
CA PRO A 353 0.48 21.31 9.58
C PRO A 353 1.59 21.21 10.63
N ARG A 354 1.21 21.05 11.89
CA ARG A 354 2.13 21.01 13.02
C ARG A 354 2.03 19.67 13.72
N ASN A 355 3.16 19.23 14.25
CA ASN A 355 3.18 18.06 15.11
C ASN A 355 2.52 18.40 16.46
N VAL A 356 1.44 17.71 16.81
CA VAL A 356 0.68 17.88 18.06
C VAL A 356 1.09 16.89 19.15
N GLY A 357 2.21 16.18 18.95
CA GLY A 357 2.76 15.24 19.92
C GLY A 357 2.13 13.85 19.85
N PRO A 358 2.30 13.04 20.91
CA PRO A 358 1.85 11.65 20.91
C PRO A 358 0.33 11.50 20.93
N SER A 359 -0.16 10.42 20.32
CA SER A 359 -1.53 9.97 20.43
C SER A 359 -1.62 8.46 20.66
N VAL A 360 -2.69 8.04 21.32
CA VAL A 360 -3.01 6.64 21.56
C VAL A 360 -4.42 6.37 21.04
N THR A 361 -4.56 5.35 20.20
CA THR A 361 -5.86 4.84 19.76
C THR A 361 -6.18 3.58 20.56
N TYR A 362 -7.36 3.54 21.17
CA TYR A 362 -7.78 2.41 22.01
C TYR A 362 -9.29 2.23 21.95
N LYS A 363 -9.76 1.01 22.26
CA LYS A 363 -11.17 0.70 22.42
C LYS A 363 -11.48 0.42 23.88
N ILE A 364 -12.63 0.89 24.34
CA ILE A 364 -13.19 0.51 25.64
C ILE A 364 -14.39 -0.38 25.37
N ARG A 365 -14.35 -1.59 25.92
CA ARG A 365 -15.45 -2.57 25.85
C ARG A 365 -16.13 -2.70 27.20
N ASN A 366 -17.45 -2.60 27.21
CA ASN A 366 -18.26 -2.83 28.41
C ASN A 366 -18.57 -4.33 28.61
N ASN A 367 -19.21 -4.66 29.74
CA ASN A 367 -19.60 -6.04 30.08
C ASN A 367 -20.62 -6.66 29.10
N SER A 368 -21.34 -5.83 28.36
CA SER A 368 -22.31 -6.23 27.33
C SER A 368 -21.63 -6.50 25.98
N GLY A 369 -20.29 -6.36 25.91
CA GLY A 369 -19.49 -6.59 24.70
C GLY A 369 -19.48 -5.43 23.71
N GLN A 370 -20.22 -4.35 23.96
CA GLN A 370 -20.19 -3.15 23.12
C GLN A 370 -18.85 -2.43 23.30
N ALA A 371 -18.23 -2.05 22.18
CA ALA A 371 -16.95 -1.34 22.17
C ALA A 371 -17.11 0.04 21.54
N ARG A 372 -16.54 1.05 22.20
CA ARG A 372 -16.36 2.40 21.66
C ARG A 372 -14.89 2.65 21.38
N GLU A 373 -14.59 3.37 20.32
CA GLU A 373 -13.23 3.69 19.93
C GLU A 373 -12.86 5.12 20.32
N TYR A 374 -11.64 5.27 20.80
CA TYR A 374 -11.09 6.51 21.31
C TYR A 374 -9.76 6.83 20.67
N ILE A 375 -9.51 8.11 20.47
CA ILE A 375 -8.18 8.65 20.13
C ILE A 375 -7.86 9.77 21.10
N SER A 376 -6.78 9.63 21.88
CA SER A 376 -6.39 10.61 22.88
C SER A 376 -5.06 11.25 22.50
N TYR A 377 -5.04 12.58 22.40
CA TYR A 377 -3.83 13.38 22.17
C TYR A 377 -3.25 13.83 23.50
N GLN A 378 -1.95 13.65 23.67
CA GLN A 378 -1.31 13.74 24.99
C GLN A 378 -0.76 15.13 25.32
N TYR A 379 -0.64 16.00 24.33
CA TYR A 379 -0.25 17.41 24.56
C TYR A 379 -1.45 18.33 24.37
N ALA A 380 -1.46 19.41 25.17
CA ALA A 380 -2.45 20.46 25.01
C ALA A 380 -2.27 21.16 23.66
N MET A 381 -3.34 21.26 22.90
CA MET A 381 -3.36 21.87 21.58
C MET A 381 -3.89 23.31 21.65
N PRO A 382 -3.24 24.26 20.97
CA PRO A 382 -3.73 25.63 20.88
C PRO A 382 -4.91 25.70 19.91
N ILE A 383 -6.07 26.11 20.40
CA ILE A 383 -7.29 26.43 19.64
C ILE A 383 -7.74 27.82 20.07
N ASP A 384 -7.81 28.77 19.12
CA ASP A 384 -8.23 30.16 19.35
C ASP A 384 -7.49 30.82 20.55
N GLU A 385 -6.15 30.75 20.55
CA GLU A 385 -5.25 31.28 21.59
C GLU A 385 -5.41 30.64 22.99
N ARG A 386 -6.18 29.56 23.10
CA ARG A 386 -6.41 28.79 24.33
C ARG A 386 -5.89 27.37 24.16
N SER A 387 -5.49 26.73 25.25
CA SER A 387 -4.88 25.39 25.20
C SER A 387 -5.83 24.32 25.73
N PHE A 388 -6.03 23.25 24.96
CA PHE A 388 -6.97 22.17 25.31
C PHE A 388 -6.33 20.78 25.17
N PHE A 389 -6.58 19.91 26.14
CA PHE A 389 -6.39 18.47 26.00
C PHE A 389 -7.58 17.88 25.26
N ILE A 390 -7.33 17.09 24.22
CA ILE A 390 -8.37 16.64 23.30
C ILE A 390 -8.39 15.12 23.25
N SER A 391 -9.59 14.55 23.45
CA SER A 391 -9.83 13.13 23.27
C SER A 391 -11.09 12.92 22.45
N GLY A 392 -10.97 12.19 21.34
CA GLY A 392 -12.07 11.82 20.45
C GLY A 392 -12.70 10.50 20.85
N MET A 393 -14.02 10.40 20.68
CA MET A 393 -14.80 9.16 20.83
C MET A 393 -15.71 8.94 19.62
N ARG A 394 -15.81 7.70 19.15
CA ARG A 394 -16.84 7.26 18.19
C ARG A 394 -17.41 5.90 18.59
N GLU A 395 -18.68 5.68 18.28
CA GLU A 395 -19.33 4.40 18.58
C GLU A 395 -19.03 3.34 17.53
N THR A 396 -18.99 3.75 16.26
CA THR A 396 -18.71 2.87 15.13
C THR A 396 -17.54 3.40 14.28
N PRO A 397 -16.77 2.54 13.59
CA PRO A 397 -15.65 2.98 12.74
C PRO A 397 -16.07 3.89 11.56
N GLN A 398 -17.35 3.87 11.18
CA GLN A 398 -17.92 4.66 10.09
C GLN A 398 -18.27 6.09 10.52
N GLU A 399 -18.41 6.33 11.82
CA GLU A 399 -18.70 7.66 12.38
C GLU A 399 -17.42 8.51 12.52
N GLU A 400 -17.62 9.83 12.45
CA GLU A 400 -16.60 10.80 12.81
C GLU A 400 -16.41 10.86 14.34
N PHE A 401 -15.19 11.17 14.77
CA PHE A 401 -14.90 11.35 16.20
C PHE A 401 -15.59 12.59 16.74
N LYS A 402 -16.26 12.43 17.88
CA LYS A 402 -16.76 13.52 18.73
C LYS A 402 -15.71 13.82 19.78
N TYR A 403 -15.28 15.07 19.87
CA TYR A 403 -14.12 15.45 20.68
C TYR A 403 -14.52 16.10 22.01
N LEU A 404 -14.05 15.52 23.11
CA LEU A 404 -14.01 16.18 24.41
C LEU A 404 -12.79 17.08 24.47
N LYS A 405 -13.00 18.36 24.76
CA LYS A 405 -11.95 19.37 24.91
C LYS A 405 -11.88 19.82 26.36
N ILE A 406 -10.80 19.50 27.05
CA ILE A 406 -10.58 19.89 28.45
C ILE A 406 -9.57 21.03 28.47
N PRO A 407 -9.89 22.22 29.03
CA PRO A 407 -8.95 23.32 29.05
C PRO A 407 -7.74 22.99 29.92
N ALA A 408 -6.56 23.38 29.45
CA ALA A 408 -5.34 23.33 30.23
C ALA A 408 -5.31 24.50 31.23
N ASP A 409 -4.84 24.23 32.45
CA ASP A 409 -4.67 25.28 33.46
C ASP A 409 -3.46 26.18 33.15
N GLN A 410 -3.18 27.16 34.02
CA GLN A 410 -2.05 28.09 33.85
C GLN A 410 -0.67 27.41 33.83
N LYS A 411 -0.57 26.16 34.31
CA LYS A 411 0.64 25.34 34.26
C LYS A 411 0.67 24.40 33.05
N GLY A 412 -0.32 24.51 32.16
CA GLY A 412 -0.47 23.61 31.01
C GLY A 412 -0.93 22.21 31.42
N SER A 413 -1.58 22.03 32.57
CA SER A 413 -2.01 20.73 33.09
C SER A 413 -3.52 20.55 33.07
N ILE A 414 -3.98 19.30 32.97
CA ILE A 414 -5.38 18.93 33.16
C ILE A 414 -5.83 18.98 34.63
N ALA A 415 -4.87 19.05 35.57
CA ALA A 415 -5.15 18.99 37.00
C ALA A 415 -6.09 20.11 37.49
N GLY A 416 -5.93 21.33 36.96
CA GLY A 416 -6.83 22.44 37.30
C GLY A 416 -8.30 22.15 36.96
N PHE A 417 -8.57 21.51 35.80
CA PHE A 417 -9.92 21.09 35.45
C PHE A 417 -10.44 20.01 36.42
N MET A 418 -9.62 19.01 36.73
CA MET A 418 -10.02 17.90 37.61
C MET A 418 -10.35 18.38 39.03
N LEU A 419 -9.59 19.36 39.55
CA LEU A 419 -9.87 20.00 40.84
C LEU A 419 -11.15 20.82 40.80
N PHE A 420 -11.36 21.61 39.73
CA PHE A 420 -12.57 22.41 39.58
C PHE A 420 -13.82 21.54 39.41
N LYS A 421 -13.73 20.46 38.62
CA LYS A 421 -14.75 19.41 38.50
C LYS A 421 -15.11 18.81 39.86
N ALA A 422 -14.11 18.51 40.70
CA ALA A 422 -14.35 17.99 42.04
C ALA A 422 -15.08 19.00 42.93
N ALA A 423 -14.82 20.30 42.78
CA ALA A 423 -15.56 21.35 43.47
C ALA A 423 -17.02 21.45 42.99
N LEU A 424 -17.26 21.32 41.68
CA LEU A 424 -18.60 21.26 41.08
C LEU A 424 -19.42 20.04 41.54
N GLN A 425 -18.76 18.99 42.05
CA GLN A 425 -19.40 17.77 42.57
C GLN A 425 -19.50 17.76 44.10
N ASN A 426 -18.99 18.80 44.77
CA ASN A 426 -18.97 18.88 46.23
C ASN A 426 -20.20 19.65 46.74
N LYS A 427 -21.19 18.90 47.22
CA LYS A 427 -22.45 19.46 47.75
C LYS A 427 -22.23 20.50 48.85
N ALA A 428 -21.30 20.27 49.77
CA ALA A 428 -21.03 21.20 50.87
C ALA A 428 -20.44 22.52 50.35
N LEU A 429 -19.60 22.48 49.32
CA LEU A 429 -19.08 23.70 48.69
C LEU A 429 -20.17 24.45 47.91
N ILE A 430 -21.04 23.73 47.20
CA ILE A 430 -22.18 24.33 46.50
C ILE A 430 -23.10 25.06 47.48
N GLU A 431 -23.48 24.41 48.58
CA GLU A 431 -24.33 25.00 49.62
C GLU A 431 -23.69 26.26 50.23
N ALA A 432 -22.38 26.20 50.52
CA ALA A 432 -21.65 27.35 51.04
C ALA A 432 -21.63 28.54 50.05
N VAL A 433 -21.46 28.26 48.76
CA VAL A 433 -21.48 29.29 47.70
C VAL A 433 -22.89 29.85 47.50
N ALA A 434 -23.93 29.01 47.49
CA ALA A 434 -25.32 29.46 47.37
C ALA A 434 -25.69 30.42 48.51
N LYS A 435 -25.31 30.09 49.75
CA LYS A 435 -25.50 30.94 50.93
C LYS A 435 -24.74 32.27 50.80
N LYS A 436 -23.49 32.23 50.31
CA LYS A 436 -22.69 33.45 50.06
C LYS A 436 -23.36 34.35 49.03
N MET A 437 -23.81 33.80 47.91
CA MET A 437 -24.47 34.55 46.85
C MET A 437 -25.79 35.16 47.31
N ALA A 438 -26.59 34.43 48.09
CA ALA A 438 -27.84 34.92 48.68
C ALA A 438 -27.60 36.13 49.61
N ASN A 439 -26.52 36.09 50.40
CA ASN A 439 -26.13 37.19 51.28
C ASN A 439 -25.64 38.43 50.54
N GLN A 440 -24.99 38.27 49.38
CA GLN A 440 -24.47 39.39 48.58
C GLN A 440 -25.52 40.00 47.64
N SER A 441 -26.52 39.23 47.22
CA SER A 441 -27.49 39.64 46.19
C SER A 441 -28.74 40.32 46.77
N VAL A 442 -29.05 40.09 48.05
CA VAL A 442 -30.22 40.69 48.72
C VAL A 442 -29.77 41.83 49.60
N ASN A 443 -30.04 43.09 49.17
CA ASN A 443 -29.82 44.29 49.98
C ASN A 443 -30.37 44.11 51.40
N SER A 444 -29.58 44.55 52.37
CA SER A 444 -29.50 44.11 53.77
C SER A 444 -30.76 44.16 54.65
N ASP A 445 -31.98 44.35 54.14
CA ASP A 445 -33.10 44.71 55.03
C ASP A 445 -34.51 44.12 54.81
N LYS A 446 -34.83 43.29 53.80
CA LYS A 446 -36.20 42.70 53.76
C LYS A 446 -36.28 41.24 53.29
N ASN A 447 -36.86 40.42 54.18
CA ASN A 447 -37.38 39.05 54.04
C ASN A 447 -36.35 37.89 53.96
N ALA A 448 -36.16 37.21 55.10
CA ALA A 448 -35.42 35.95 55.20
C ALA A 448 -35.90 34.90 54.18
N ASN A 449 -37.21 34.84 53.93
CA ASN A 449 -37.83 33.93 52.96
C ASN A 449 -37.30 34.12 51.52
N VAL A 450 -36.95 35.35 51.13
CA VAL A 450 -36.42 35.63 49.78
C VAL A 450 -34.98 35.16 49.65
N LYS A 451 -34.16 35.36 50.69
CA LYS A 451 -32.78 34.83 50.75
C LYS A 451 -32.77 33.31 50.66
N GLU A 452 -33.63 32.67 51.45
CA GLU A 452 -33.77 31.21 51.46
C GLU A 452 -34.28 30.66 50.12
N SER A 453 -35.26 31.32 49.50
CA SER A 453 -35.76 30.93 48.17
C SER A 453 -34.67 31.06 47.08
N PHE A 454 -33.86 32.11 47.14
CA PHE A 454 -32.74 32.29 46.21
C PHE A 454 -31.65 31.24 46.43
N GLU A 455 -31.24 31.00 47.67
CA GLU A 455 -30.29 29.95 48.04
C GLU A 455 -30.73 28.57 47.53
N ASN A 456 -32.00 28.21 47.76
CA ASN A 456 -32.60 26.98 47.26
C ASN A 456 -32.58 26.90 45.72
N SER A 457 -32.80 28.02 45.04
CA SER A 457 -32.76 28.09 43.57
C SER A 457 -31.35 27.86 43.03
N VAL A 458 -30.33 28.47 43.64
CA VAL A 458 -28.91 28.25 43.28
C VAL A 458 -28.53 26.79 43.53
N ASN A 459 -28.84 26.24 44.71
CA ASN A 459 -28.56 24.84 45.06
C ASN A 459 -29.21 23.88 44.06
N LYS A 460 -30.49 24.08 43.73
CA LYS A 460 -31.21 23.25 42.77
C LYS A 460 -30.58 23.31 41.38
N LEU A 461 -30.22 24.52 40.92
CA LEU A 461 -29.63 24.70 39.60
C LEU A 461 -28.23 24.08 39.49
N MET A 462 -27.39 24.28 40.51
CA MET A 462 -26.06 23.68 40.55
C MET A 462 -26.13 22.15 40.68
N THR A 463 -27.12 21.62 41.41
CA THR A 463 -27.36 20.17 41.46
C THR A 463 -27.80 19.62 40.11
N LEU A 464 -28.66 20.33 39.37
CA LEU A 464 -29.06 19.92 38.01
C LEU A 464 -27.85 19.92 37.06
N PHE A 465 -26.98 20.93 37.15
CA PHE A 465 -25.76 21.01 36.37
C PHE A 465 -24.76 19.91 36.75
N GLU A 466 -24.57 19.64 38.04
CA GLU A 466 -23.70 18.58 38.55
C GLU A 466 -24.05 17.19 37.96
N GLN A 467 -25.35 16.92 37.78
CA GLN A 467 -25.85 15.62 37.31
C GLN A 467 -25.76 15.39 35.79
N GLY A 468 -25.66 16.44 34.97
CA GLY A 468 -25.68 16.27 33.51
C GLY A 468 -25.40 17.52 32.69
N GLY A 469 -24.67 18.47 33.27
CA GLY A 469 -24.24 19.71 32.63
C GLY A 469 -25.38 20.59 32.14
N PHE A 470 -25.12 21.33 31.07
CA PHE A 470 -26.09 22.24 30.46
C PHE A 470 -27.29 21.50 29.85
N SER A 471 -27.11 20.23 29.44
CA SER A 471 -28.22 19.44 28.88
C SER A 471 -29.33 19.18 29.89
N ASN A 472 -29.00 18.84 31.13
CA ASN A 472 -30.01 18.67 32.19
C ASN A 472 -30.66 20.00 32.58
N VAL A 473 -29.89 21.09 32.60
CA VAL A 473 -30.44 22.44 32.86
C VAL A 473 -31.44 22.83 31.76
N ALA A 474 -31.09 22.64 30.49
CA ALA A 474 -31.98 22.90 29.35
C ALA A 474 -33.27 22.06 29.41
N GLN A 475 -33.15 20.75 29.67
CA GLN A 475 -34.32 19.87 29.83
C GLN A 475 -35.23 20.31 30.99
N ASN A 476 -34.64 20.82 32.09
CA ASN A 476 -35.43 21.31 33.21
C ASN A 476 -36.22 22.57 32.84
N ILE A 477 -35.59 23.51 32.13
CA ILE A 477 -36.25 24.71 31.60
C ILE A 477 -37.38 24.30 30.65
N ASP A 478 -37.13 23.37 29.76
CA ASP A 478 -38.12 22.96 28.76
C ASP A 478 -39.39 22.34 29.35
N LYS A 479 -39.24 21.61 30.47
CA LYS A 479 -40.35 20.95 31.17
C LYS A 479 -41.11 21.88 32.12
N ASN A 480 -40.41 22.79 32.79
CA ASN A 480 -40.97 23.52 33.93
C ASN A 480 -41.24 25.00 33.65
N ILE A 481 -40.72 25.57 32.55
CA ILE A 481 -40.85 27.00 32.24
C ILE A 481 -41.74 27.19 31.00
N PRO A 482 -42.77 28.06 31.06
CA PRO A 482 -43.60 28.39 29.90
C PRO A 482 -42.81 28.94 28.73
N ALA A 483 -43.24 28.65 27.49
CA ALA A 483 -42.52 29.02 26.26
C ALA A 483 -42.18 30.52 26.16
N SER A 484 -43.06 31.40 26.66
CA SER A 484 -42.86 32.86 26.67
C SER A 484 -41.73 33.35 27.58
N GLU A 485 -41.30 32.53 28.55
CA GLU A 485 -40.30 32.92 29.55
C GLU A 485 -38.97 32.16 29.41
N LYS A 486 -38.91 31.16 28.51
CA LYS A 486 -37.75 30.28 28.36
C LYS A 486 -36.45 31.03 28.09
N GLU A 487 -36.45 31.96 27.16
CA GLU A 487 -35.23 32.69 26.78
C GLU A 487 -34.66 33.50 27.96
N LYS A 488 -35.52 34.19 28.71
CA LYS A 488 -35.14 34.94 29.91
C LYS A 488 -34.65 34.01 31.03
N ALA A 489 -35.30 32.84 31.19
CA ALA A 489 -34.89 31.84 32.17
C ALA A 489 -33.51 31.27 31.83
N VAL A 490 -33.23 30.95 30.55
CA VAL A 490 -31.91 30.49 30.09
C VAL A 490 -30.83 31.50 30.44
N GLN A 491 -31.01 32.77 30.07
CA GLN A 491 -30.03 33.82 30.36
C GLN A 491 -29.78 33.97 31.87
N THR A 492 -30.85 33.90 32.67
CA THR A 492 -30.75 34.00 34.13
C THR A 492 -30.03 32.80 34.73
N TYR A 493 -30.34 31.59 34.28
CA TYR A 493 -29.74 30.36 34.81
C TYR A 493 -28.26 30.25 34.43
N LEU A 494 -27.90 30.57 33.19
CA LEU A 494 -26.50 30.63 32.77
C LEU A 494 -25.71 31.63 33.62
N LYS A 495 -26.27 32.81 33.90
CA LYS A 495 -25.63 33.81 34.76
C LYS A 495 -25.45 33.32 36.19
N ILE A 496 -26.44 32.63 36.76
CA ILE A 496 -26.33 32.05 38.11
C ILE A 496 -25.24 30.98 38.14
N ILE A 497 -25.22 30.07 37.15
CA ILE A 497 -24.20 29.03 37.04
C ILE A 497 -22.80 29.66 36.93
N ASP A 498 -22.62 30.68 36.08
CA ASP A 498 -21.33 31.35 35.87
C ASP A 498 -20.80 32.01 37.16
N ILE A 499 -21.67 32.74 37.89
CA ILE A 499 -21.31 33.37 39.17
C ILE A 499 -21.00 32.31 40.23
N ALA A 500 -21.86 31.30 40.40
CA ALA A 500 -21.66 30.24 41.38
C ALA A 500 -20.37 29.45 41.09
N SER A 501 -20.12 29.15 39.81
CA SER A 501 -18.93 28.44 39.34
C SER A 501 -17.66 29.25 39.57
N THR A 502 -17.72 30.57 39.38
CA THR A 502 -16.60 31.48 39.69
C THR A 502 -16.30 31.52 41.18
N GLU A 503 -17.32 31.54 42.04
CA GLU A 503 -17.16 31.45 43.50
C GLU A 503 -16.60 30.09 43.94
N LEU A 504 -17.08 28.99 43.34
CA LEU A 504 -16.55 27.65 43.58
C LEU A 504 -15.08 27.55 43.19
N TYR A 505 -14.71 28.09 42.02
CA TYR A 505 -13.34 28.13 41.55
C TYR A 505 -12.45 28.91 42.52
N LYS A 506 -12.87 30.11 42.94
CA LYS A 506 -12.12 30.89 43.95
C LYS A 506 -11.91 30.13 45.25
N ASN A 507 -12.95 29.48 45.76
CA ASN A 507 -12.86 28.70 47.00
C ASN A 507 -11.89 27.52 46.83
N GLN A 508 -12.04 26.75 45.76
CA GLN A 508 -11.20 25.57 45.48
C GLN A 508 -9.71 25.91 45.34
N PHE A 509 -9.39 27.08 44.79
CA PHE A 509 -8.01 27.52 44.55
C PHE A 509 -7.52 28.59 45.54
N ASN A 510 -8.30 28.91 46.58
CA ASN A 510 -8.00 29.96 47.57
C ASN A 510 -7.64 31.33 46.97
N LEU A 511 -8.45 31.81 46.02
CA LEU A 511 -8.22 33.06 45.30
C LEU A 511 -9.10 34.20 45.81
N SER A 512 -8.55 35.41 45.79
CA SER A 512 -9.29 36.66 46.00
C SER A 512 -9.92 37.20 44.71
N ASP A 513 -10.85 38.15 44.84
CA ASP A 513 -11.52 38.78 43.67
C ASP A 513 -10.54 39.50 42.73
N LYS A 514 -9.41 39.99 43.26
CA LYS A 514 -8.38 40.68 42.46
C LYS A 514 -7.53 39.73 41.61
N GLU A 515 -7.57 38.43 41.93
CA GLU A 515 -6.79 37.40 41.23
C GLU A 515 -7.58 36.72 40.10
N LEU A 516 -8.86 37.09 39.91
CA LEU A 516 -9.68 36.69 38.76
C LEU A 516 -9.38 37.58 37.55
N ASP A 517 -8.38 37.19 36.77
CA ASP A 517 -8.12 37.79 35.47
C ASP A 517 -9.04 37.22 34.36
N GLN A 518 -8.99 37.84 33.18
CA GLN A 518 -9.78 37.42 32.03
C GLN A 518 -9.46 35.97 31.58
N SER A 519 -8.22 35.51 31.79
CA SER A 519 -7.80 34.16 31.42
C SER A 519 -8.44 33.10 32.30
N ARG A 520 -8.53 33.34 33.61
CA ARG A 520 -9.21 32.44 34.56
C ARG A 520 -10.72 32.40 34.33
N VAL A 521 -11.34 33.55 34.02
CA VAL A 521 -12.76 33.58 33.65
C VAL A 521 -13.02 32.75 32.39
N ALA A 522 -12.18 32.91 31.36
CA ALA A 522 -12.28 32.08 30.16
C ALA A 522 -12.07 30.59 30.46
N PHE A 523 -11.08 30.25 31.30
CA PHE A 523 -10.86 28.87 31.75
C PHE A 523 -12.09 28.28 32.46
N ILE A 524 -12.74 29.03 33.35
CA ILE A 524 -13.95 28.57 34.06
C ILE A 524 -15.06 28.28 33.06
N GLN A 525 -15.31 29.17 32.10
CA GLN A 525 -16.33 28.97 31.07
C GLN A 525 -16.04 27.74 30.20
N ASP A 526 -14.81 27.59 29.75
CA ASP A 526 -14.37 26.42 28.99
C ASP A 526 -14.46 25.13 29.81
N ALA A 527 -14.16 25.20 31.11
CA ALA A 527 -14.25 24.06 32.01
C ALA A 527 -15.71 23.67 32.28
N LEU A 528 -16.65 24.61 32.33
CA LEU A 528 -18.08 24.30 32.41
C LEU A 528 -18.58 23.60 31.16
N ASN A 529 -18.15 24.05 29.97
CA ASN A 529 -18.45 23.37 28.72
C ASN A 529 -17.85 21.95 28.71
N ALA A 530 -16.58 21.80 29.08
CA ALA A 530 -15.92 20.50 29.19
C ALA A 530 -16.62 19.57 30.20
N TYR A 531 -17.09 20.10 31.33
CA TYR A 531 -17.87 19.35 32.32
C TYR A 531 -19.20 18.86 31.72
N SER A 532 -19.87 19.68 30.91
CA SER A 532 -21.10 19.26 30.23
C SER A 532 -20.82 18.21 29.16
N ASP A 533 -19.75 18.35 28.40
CA ASP A 533 -19.39 17.44 27.30
C ASP A 533 -18.92 16.07 27.80
N MET A 534 -18.39 15.99 29.03
CA MET A 534 -17.89 14.73 29.59
C MET A 534 -18.99 13.66 29.73
N PHE A 535 -20.25 14.06 29.89
CA PHE A 535 -21.39 13.13 29.96
C PHE A 535 -21.66 12.42 28.62
N PHE A 536 -21.21 13.01 27.50
CA PHE A 536 -21.31 12.44 26.16
C PHE A 536 -20.05 11.68 25.73
N TYR A 537 -18.98 11.72 26.54
CA TYR A 537 -17.71 11.05 26.25
C TYR A 537 -17.82 9.51 26.29
N GLY A 538 -18.85 8.99 26.96
CA GLY A 538 -19.19 7.57 26.93
C GLY A 538 -18.27 6.65 27.75
N SER A 539 -17.27 7.20 28.43
CA SER A 539 -16.39 6.51 29.39
C SER A 539 -16.34 7.30 30.70
N PRO A 540 -16.33 6.63 31.88
CA PRO A 540 -16.14 7.31 33.16
C PRO A 540 -14.70 7.78 33.38
N TYR A 541 -13.76 7.41 32.52
CA TYR A 541 -12.34 7.73 32.67
C TYR A 541 -11.80 8.54 31.51
N TYR A 542 -11.04 9.59 31.82
CA TYR A 542 -10.17 10.28 30.88
C TYR A 542 -8.77 9.67 30.91
N PHE A 543 -8.22 9.41 29.72
CA PHE A 543 -6.91 8.79 29.52
C PHE A 543 -5.82 9.86 29.45
N GLU A 544 -4.79 9.76 30.29
CA GLU A 544 -3.56 10.55 30.21
C GLU A 544 -2.35 9.61 30.14
N LEU A 545 -1.51 9.76 29.13
CA LEU A 545 -0.24 9.06 29.01
C LEU A 545 0.83 9.80 29.83
N THR A 546 1.38 9.13 30.84
CA THR A 546 2.41 9.72 31.71
C THR A 546 3.83 9.42 31.22
N ASN A 547 4.05 8.25 30.62
CA ASN A 547 5.34 7.83 30.07
C ASN A 547 5.15 6.69 29.05
N TYR A 548 6.13 6.46 28.18
CA TYR A 548 6.10 5.38 27.20
C TYR A 548 7.51 4.87 26.84
N GLU A 549 7.60 3.59 26.50
CA GLU A 549 8.79 2.96 25.88
C GLU A 549 8.39 2.52 24.47
N GLN A 550 8.71 3.36 23.47
CA GLN A 550 8.36 3.11 22.08
C GLN A 550 9.05 1.85 21.58
N LYS A 551 8.28 0.99 20.91
CA LYS A 551 8.78 -0.16 20.16
C LYS A 551 8.12 -0.17 18.80
N GLU A 552 8.90 -0.36 17.77
CA GLU A 552 8.40 -0.49 16.41
C GLU A 552 8.42 -1.95 15.96
N ALA A 553 7.68 -2.25 14.91
CA ALA A 553 7.72 -3.50 14.20
C ALA A 553 7.90 -3.25 12.70
N SER A 554 8.76 -4.06 12.10
CA SER A 554 8.95 -4.06 10.65
C SER A 554 8.06 -5.10 10.01
N GLY A 555 7.26 -4.64 9.03
CA GLY A 555 6.59 -5.49 8.07
C GLY A 555 7.54 -5.86 6.95
N LEU A 556 7.86 -7.15 6.86
CA LEU A 556 8.78 -7.74 5.90
C LEU A 556 8.00 -8.57 4.89
N GLN A 557 8.27 -8.36 3.60
CA GLN A 557 7.80 -9.23 2.54
C GLN A 557 8.93 -10.16 2.11
N LEU A 558 8.73 -11.46 2.26
CA LEU A 558 9.65 -12.49 1.81
C LEU A 558 9.17 -13.06 0.48
N THR A 559 10.03 -13.07 -0.52
CA THR A 559 9.68 -13.51 -1.86
C THR A 559 10.72 -14.47 -2.40
N LYS A 560 10.27 -15.64 -2.86
CA LYS A 560 11.08 -16.62 -3.59
C LYS A 560 10.49 -16.73 -5.01
N SER A 561 11.25 -16.26 -6.00
CA SER A 561 10.79 -16.16 -7.39
C SER A 561 11.82 -16.73 -8.37
N PRO A 562 11.88 -18.06 -8.54
CA PRO A 562 12.81 -18.71 -9.47
C PRO A 562 12.57 -18.35 -10.95
N GLY A 563 11.36 -17.92 -11.29
CA GLY A 563 10.95 -17.49 -12.63
C GLY A 563 11.48 -16.11 -13.05
N GLN A 564 11.86 -15.26 -12.09
CA GLN A 564 12.27 -13.87 -12.34
C GLN A 564 13.37 -13.75 -13.41
N PHE A 565 14.42 -14.57 -13.30
CA PHE A 565 15.52 -14.57 -14.27
C PHE A 565 15.02 -14.91 -15.69
N TRP A 566 14.17 -15.93 -15.81
CA TRP A 566 13.61 -16.37 -17.08
C TRP A 566 12.72 -15.29 -17.70
N VAL A 567 11.91 -14.61 -16.90
CA VAL A 567 11.08 -13.49 -17.38
C VAL A 567 11.96 -12.37 -17.97
N TYR A 568 13.05 -12.00 -17.30
CA TYR A 568 13.98 -11.00 -17.85
C TYR A 568 14.68 -11.48 -19.13
N LEU A 569 15.16 -12.71 -19.15
CA LEU A 569 15.80 -13.30 -20.33
C LEU A 569 14.85 -13.36 -21.53
N GLY A 570 13.62 -13.81 -21.30
CA GLY A 570 12.59 -13.87 -22.32
C GLY A 570 12.18 -12.48 -22.82
N SER A 571 12.11 -11.50 -21.92
CA SER A 571 11.85 -10.09 -22.26
C SER A 571 12.95 -9.50 -23.15
N LEU A 572 14.22 -9.75 -22.81
CA LEU A 572 15.35 -9.35 -23.64
C LEU A 572 15.30 -10.02 -25.02
N SER A 573 15.02 -11.32 -25.07
CA SER A 573 14.85 -12.05 -26.33
C SER A 573 13.72 -11.46 -27.18
N LEU A 574 12.60 -11.09 -26.57
CA LEU A 574 11.46 -10.49 -27.25
C LEU A 574 11.83 -9.13 -27.86
N VAL A 575 12.54 -8.27 -27.10
CA VAL A 575 13.05 -6.97 -27.58
C VAL A 575 14.00 -7.16 -28.77
N LEU A 576 14.98 -8.06 -28.64
CA LEU A 576 15.92 -8.36 -29.73
C LEU A 576 15.23 -8.94 -30.96
N GLY A 577 14.19 -9.76 -30.76
CA GLY A 577 13.40 -10.34 -31.83
C GLY A 577 12.61 -9.31 -32.62
N ILE A 578 11.90 -8.42 -31.93
CA ILE A 578 11.15 -7.30 -32.53
C ILE A 578 12.12 -6.37 -33.26
N PHE A 579 13.23 -5.98 -32.62
CA PHE A 579 14.25 -5.14 -33.24
C PHE A 579 14.78 -5.77 -34.52
N SER A 580 15.12 -7.06 -34.48
CA SER A 580 15.61 -7.80 -35.65
C SER A 580 14.59 -7.82 -36.79
N MET A 581 13.31 -8.01 -36.51
CA MET A 581 12.27 -8.04 -37.54
C MET A 581 11.99 -6.67 -38.16
N ILE A 582 12.11 -5.58 -37.39
CA ILE A 582 11.79 -4.22 -37.82
C ILE A 582 12.97 -3.55 -38.53
N TYR A 583 14.16 -3.62 -37.95
CA TYR A 583 15.30 -2.78 -38.37
C TYR A 583 16.28 -3.50 -39.29
N LEU A 584 16.46 -4.81 -39.14
CA LEU A 584 17.32 -5.57 -40.06
C LEU A 584 16.57 -5.79 -41.37
N ARG A 585 17.29 -5.71 -42.49
CA ARG A 585 16.73 -5.80 -43.84
C ARG A 585 17.52 -6.81 -44.65
N GLU A 586 16.82 -7.80 -45.20
CA GLU A 586 17.43 -8.80 -46.08
C GLU A 586 17.52 -8.26 -47.52
N ARG A 587 18.71 -8.22 -48.10
CA ARG A 587 18.94 -7.95 -49.53
C ARG A 587 19.52 -9.19 -50.20
N LYS A 588 18.90 -9.62 -51.30
CA LYS A 588 19.35 -10.73 -52.15
C LYS A 588 19.61 -10.24 -53.55
N LEU A 589 20.73 -10.67 -54.09
CA LEU A 589 21.17 -10.35 -55.43
C LEU A 589 21.56 -11.64 -56.13
N TRP A 590 21.08 -11.80 -57.36
CA TRP A 590 21.50 -12.85 -58.26
C TRP A 590 22.02 -12.22 -59.53
N LEU A 591 23.21 -12.60 -59.97
CA LEU A 591 23.79 -12.15 -61.22
C LEU A 591 24.17 -13.39 -62.03
N LEU A 592 23.44 -13.62 -63.13
CA LEU A 592 23.72 -14.69 -64.08
C LEU A 592 24.52 -14.10 -65.24
N ILE A 593 25.72 -14.62 -65.47
CA ILE A 593 26.60 -14.25 -66.57
C ILE A 593 26.57 -15.38 -67.59
N LYS A 594 26.17 -15.07 -68.82
CA LYS A 594 25.96 -16.08 -69.87
C LYS A 594 27.24 -16.39 -70.63
N ALA A 595 27.47 -17.67 -70.93
CA ALA A 595 28.63 -18.11 -71.73
C ALA A 595 28.65 -17.48 -73.14
N LYS A 596 27.47 -17.32 -73.76
CA LYS A 596 27.28 -16.73 -75.10
C LYS A 596 27.22 -15.20 -75.12
N GLY A 597 27.49 -14.55 -74.00
CA GLY A 597 27.43 -13.10 -73.84
C GLY A 597 26.10 -12.60 -73.25
N GLY A 598 26.19 -11.53 -72.46
CA GLY A 598 25.09 -10.95 -71.70
C GLY A 598 25.04 -11.37 -70.24
N ALA A 599 24.39 -10.55 -69.41
CA ALA A 599 24.21 -10.82 -67.98
C ALA A 599 22.80 -10.40 -67.53
N ILE A 600 22.26 -11.12 -66.54
CA ILE A 600 20.96 -10.83 -65.93
C ILE A 600 21.18 -10.63 -64.45
N LEU A 601 20.90 -9.42 -63.98
CA LEU A 601 20.88 -9.07 -62.57
C LEU A 601 19.44 -9.11 -62.07
N ALA A 602 19.20 -9.80 -60.96
CA ALA A 602 17.94 -9.75 -60.23
C ALA A 602 18.21 -9.33 -58.79
N PHE A 603 17.42 -8.41 -58.27
CA PHE A 603 17.53 -7.90 -56.91
C PHE A 603 16.21 -8.08 -56.17
N SER A 604 16.29 -8.51 -54.92
CA SER A 604 15.12 -8.76 -54.09
C SER A 604 15.37 -8.36 -52.66
N SER A 605 14.32 -7.92 -52.01
CA SER A 605 14.27 -7.62 -50.59
C SER A 605 12.96 -8.15 -50.04
N ASN A 606 12.99 -8.54 -48.78
CA ASN A 606 11.78 -8.91 -48.07
C ASN A 606 10.90 -7.71 -47.67
N ARG A 607 11.46 -6.49 -47.71
CA ARG A 607 10.73 -5.22 -47.59
C ARG A 607 11.08 -4.30 -48.76
N LYS A 608 10.07 -3.92 -49.55
CA LYS A 608 10.20 -3.00 -50.69
C LYS A 608 9.86 -1.59 -50.21
N ASN A 609 10.85 -0.90 -49.68
CA ASN A 609 10.76 0.49 -49.21
C ASN A 609 11.55 1.43 -50.14
N PRO A 610 11.41 2.77 -50.04
CA PRO A 610 12.14 3.70 -50.90
C PRO A 610 13.66 3.48 -50.92
N ASP A 611 14.26 3.15 -49.77
CA ASP A 611 15.70 2.82 -49.68
C ASP A 611 16.09 1.61 -50.54
N PHE A 612 15.19 0.63 -50.73
CA PHE A 612 15.43 -0.50 -51.62
C PHE A 612 15.54 -0.07 -53.08
N GLU A 613 14.76 0.91 -53.52
CA GLU A 613 14.86 1.45 -54.88
C GLU A 613 16.19 2.19 -55.10
N ILE A 614 16.64 2.93 -54.08
CA ILE A 614 17.95 3.61 -54.11
C ILE A 614 19.08 2.58 -54.17
N ASP A 615 19.03 1.57 -53.29
CA ASP A 615 20.00 0.45 -53.27
C ASP A 615 20.03 -0.26 -54.63
N TYR A 616 18.86 -0.59 -55.20
CA TYR A 616 18.73 -1.26 -56.49
C TYR A 616 19.35 -0.43 -57.61
N LYS A 617 19.00 0.86 -57.71
CA LYS A 617 19.53 1.76 -58.74
C LYS A 617 21.05 1.87 -58.64
N LYS A 618 21.58 2.09 -57.44
CA LYS A 618 23.03 2.20 -57.20
C LYS A 618 23.76 0.92 -57.59
N VAL A 619 23.33 -0.22 -57.03
CA VAL A 619 23.96 -1.52 -57.30
C VAL A 619 23.85 -1.91 -58.77
N SER A 620 22.72 -1.65 -59.42
CA SER A 620 22.52 -1.90 -60.85
C SER A 620 23.41 -1.05 -61.74
N GLN A 621 23.57 0.24 -61.41
CA GLN A 621 24.46 1.15 -62.15
C GLN A 621 25.93 0.75 -61.99
N ASP A 622 26.35 0.43 -60.77
CA ASP A 622 27.74 0.04 -60.49
C ASP A 622 28.09 -1.29 -61.17
N ILE A 623 27.20 -2.29 -61.09
CA ILE A 623 27.38 -3.57 -61.80
C ILE A 623 27.37 -3.36 -63.32
N LYS A 624 26.51 -2.48 -63.85
CA LYS A 624 26.49 -2.16 -65.28
C LYS A 624 27.82 -1.55 -65.74
N LYS A 625 28.41 -0.64 -64.96
CA LYS A 625 29.73 -0.04 -65.24
C LYS A 625 30.89 -1.05 -65.20
N ILE A 626 30.79 -2.09 -64.36
CA ILE A 626 31.82 -3.13 -64.28
C ILE A 626 31.70 -4.11 -65.46
N ILE A 627 30.49 -4.33 -65.97
CA ILE A 627 30.22 -5.32 -67.03
C ILE A 627 30.39 -4.74 -68.43
N GLN A 628 29.99 -3.48 -68.68
CA GLN A 628 30.07 -2.79 -69.98
C GLN A 628 31.39 -2.05 -70.11
#